data_AF-A0A834SRH2-F1
#
_entry.id   AF-A0A834SRH2-F1
#
_cell.length_a   1.000
_cell.length_b   1.000
_cell.length_c   1.000
_cell.angle_alpha   90.00
_cell.angle_beta   90.00
_cell.angle_gamma   90.00
#
_symmetry.space_group_name_H-M   'P 1'
#
loop_
_entity.id
_entity.type
_entity.pdbx_description
1 polymer ?
#
loop_
_entity_poly.entity_id
_entity_poly.type
_entity_poly.pdbx_seq_one_letter_code
_entity_poly.pdbx_strand_id
1 'polypeptide(L)'
;MVMGEKPNPCDQTFLQKHVAFFDRNQDGIVYPWETFQGYYLFIYLLINFPFNFLACLWFRAIGAGIPLSTSAALLINLALSQKTRPGKFPSPLLPIEVKNIQRAKHGSDTGVYDSQGRFVSSKFEEIFSKHARTHPNALTSDELREMLRANRVPKDYLGW
;
A
#
# COMPACT_ATOMS: atom_id res chain seq x y z
N MET A 1 0.50 -21.01 -17.08
CA MET A 1 0.18 -19.60 -16.82
C MET A 1 -1.32 -19.53 -16.58
N VAL A 2 -1.78 -19.36 -15.35
CA VAL A 2 -3.22 -19.27 -15.07
C VAL A 2 -3.63 -17.86 -15.47
N MET A 3 -4.33 -17.74 -16.61
CA MET A 3 -4.93 -16.47 -17.04
C MET A 3 -6.07 -16.16 -16.06
N GLY A 4 -5.80 -15.33 -15.05
CA GLY A 4 -6.85 -14.84 -14.16
C GLY A 4 -7.82 -13.99 -14.95
N GLU A 5 -9.13 -14.22 -14.78
CA GLU A 5 -10.13 -13.32 -15.36
C GLU A 5 -9.90 -11.90 -14.86
N LYS A 6 -9.85 -10.94 -15.81
CA LYS A 6 -9.69 -9.52 -15.52
C LYS A 6 -10.88 -9.06 -14.66
N PRO A 7 -10.65 -8.51 -13.45
CA PRO A 7 -11.73 -8.01 -12.62
C PRO A 7 -12.39 -6.80 -13.31
N ASN A 8 -13.72 -6.82 -13.38
CA ASN A 8 -14.52 -5.71 -13.92
C ASN A 8 -14.30 -4.44 -13.07
N PRO A 9 -13.87 -3.30 -13.66
CA PRO A 9 -13.59 -2.08 -12.91
C PRO A 9 -14.78 -1.53 -12.11
N CYS A 10 -16.01 -1.80 -12.55
CA CYS A 10 -17.23 -1.36 -11.86
C CYS A 10 -17.50 -2.14 -10.57
N ASP A 11 -16.99 -3.37 -10.46
CA ASP A 11 -17.23 -4.25 -9.32
C ASP A 11 -16.11 -4.16 -8.27
N GLN A 12 -15.10 -3.31 -8.50
CA GLN A 12 -13.98 -3.12 -7.59
C GLN A 12 -14.33 -2.19 -6.42
N THR A 13 -13.95 -2.63 -5.22
CA THR A 13 -14.00 -1.82 -4.01
C THR A 13 -12.93 -0.72 -4.02
N PHE A 14 -13.05 0.28 -3.15
CA PHE A 14 -12.06 1.36 -3.08
C PHE A 14 -10.66 0.82 -2.73
N LEU A 15 -10.57 -0.14 -1.81
CA LEU A 15 -9.30 -0.76 -1.46
C LEU A 15 -8.70 -1.54 -2.66
N GLN A 16 -9.52 -2.24 -3.42
CA GLN A 16 -9.06 -2.92 -4.64
C GLN A 16 -8.57 -1.93 -5.68
N LYS A 17 -9.26 -0.80 -5.89
CA LYS A 17 -8.82 0.28 -6.79
C LYS A 17 -7.49 0.89 -6.35
N HIS A 18 -7.32 1.09 -5.05
CA HIS A 18 -6.05 1.57 -4.48
C HIS A 18 -4.89 0.61 -4.79
N VAL A 19 -5.09 -0.70 -4.65
CA VAL A 19 -4.04 -1.68 -4.94
C VAL A 19 -3.86 -1.94 -6.43
N ALA A 20 -4.93 -1.81 -7.24
CA ALA A 20 -4.87 -1.90 -8.69
C ALA A 20 -3.98 -0.81 -9.32
N PHE A 21 -3.69 0.29 -8.60
CA PHE A 21 -2.66 1.26 -9.01
C PHE A 21 -1.29 0.61 -9.25
N PHE A 22 -0.95 -0.42 -8.46
CA PHE A 22 0.32 -1.15 -8.54
C PHE A 22 0.31 -2.30 -9.55
N ASP A 23 -0.88 -2.69 -10.04
CA ASP A 23 -1.06 -3.72 -11.07
C ASP A 23 -0.86 -3.07 -12.46
N ARG A 24 0.37 -3.15 -12.98
CA ARG A 24 0.78 -2.36 -14.16
C ARG A 24 0.30 -2.98 -15.45
N ASN A 25 0.26 -4.31 -15.50
CA ASN A 25 -0.21 -5.06 -16.66
C ASN A 25 -1.73 -5.32 -16.63
N GLN A 26 -2.41 -4.97 -15.53
CA GLN A 26 -3.85 -5.11 -15.33
C GLN A 26 -4.35 -6.56 -15.36
N ASP A 27 -3.52 -7.51 -14.90
CA ASP A 27 -3.87 -8.93 -14.84
C ASP A 27 -4.52 -9.35 -13.49
N GLY A 28 -4.65 -8.42 -12.55
CA GLY A 28 -5.20 -8.63 -11.21
C GLY A 28 -4.21 -9.23 -10.21
N ILE A 29 -2.94 -9.35 -10.59
CA ILE A 29 -1.85 -9.88 -9.78
C ILE A 29 -0.72 -8.86 -9.71
N VAL A 30 -0.39 -8.42 -8.50
CA VAL A 30 0.76 -7.54 -8.30
C VAL A 30 1.95 -8.38 -7.89
N TYR A 31 3.04 -8.26 -8.65
CA TYR A 31 4.32 -8.87 -8.31
C TYR A 31 5.32 -7.87 -7.68
N PRO A 32 6.40 -8.36 -7.04
CA PRO A 32 7.41 -7.50 -6.43
C PRO A 32 8.01 -6.46 -7.39
N TRP A 33 8.23 -6.84 -8.66
CA TRP A 33 8.79 -5.90 -9.65
C TRP A 33 7.79 -4.83 -10.08
N GLU A 34 6.49 -5.10 -10.08
CA GLU A 34 5.45 -4.08 -10.36
C GLU A 34 5.26 -3.15 -9.16
N THR A 35 5.33 -3.70 -7.94
CA THR A 35 5.38 -2.91 -6.71
C THR A 35 6.58 -1.95 -6.75
N PHE A 36 7.75 -2.45 -7.14
CA PHE A 36 8.95 -1.64 -7.37
C PHE A 36 8.73 -0.59 -8.48
N GLN A 37 8.21 -0.98 -9.64
CA GLN A 37 7.93 -0.05 -10.75
C GLN A 37 6.93 1.06 -10.39
N GLY A 38 5.93 0.78 -9.54
CA GLY A 38 5.02 1.79 -9.00
C GLY A 38 5.76 2.94 -8.29
N TYR A 39 6.84 2.62 -7.56
CA TYR A 39 7.73 3.63 -6.97
C TYR A 39 8.56 4.38 -8.02
N TYR A 40 8.96 3.73 -9.11
CA TYR A 40 9.74 4.35 -10.19
C TYR A 40 8.92 5.25 -11.11
N LEU A 41 7.62 4.99 -11.31
CA LEU A 41 6.81 5.83 -12.20
C LEU A 41 6.57 7.24 -11.62
N PHE A 42 6.52 7.37 -10.28
CA PHE A 42 6.51 8.67 -9.60
C PHE A 42 7.84 9.44 -9.80
N ILE A 43 8.94 8.71 -10.03
CA ILE A 43 10.27 9.25 -10.32
C ILE A 43 10.36 9.71 -11.80
N TYR A 44 9.84 8.93 -12.75
CA TYR A 44 9.88 9.29 -14.19
C TYR A 44 9.00 10.48 -14.59
N LEU A 45 7.88 10.70 -13.90
CA LEU A 45 7.01 11.86 -14.15
C LEU A 45 7.66 13.20 -13.73
N LEU A 46 8.69 13.16 -12.88
CA LEU A 46 9.50 14.32 -12.47
C LEU A 46 10.81 14.47 -13.26
N ILE A 47 11.20 13.46 -14.07
CA ILE A 47 12.49 13.38 -14.78
C ILE A 47 12.49 14.04 -16.17
N ASN A 48 11.34 14.39 -16.74
CA ASN A 48 11.29 15.10 -18.03
C ASN A 48 11.61 16.62 -17.94
N PHE A 49 12.13 17.09 -16.81
CA PHE A 49 12.74 18.42 -16.68
C PHE A 49 14.26 18.26 -16.45
N PRO A 50 15.12 19.13 -17.01
CA PRO A 50 16.56 18.90 -17.24
C PRO A 50 17.47 18.92 -15.98
N PHE A 51 17.01 18.43 -14.83
CA PHE A 51 17.78 18.37 -13.57
C PHE A 51 17.87 16.95 -13.01
N ASN A 52 18.45 16.03 -13.80
CA ASN A 52 18.65 14.62 -13.45
C ASN A 52 19.47 14.36 -12.17
N PHE A 53 20.27 15.33 -11.69
CA PHE A 53 21.14 15.14 -10.53
C PHE A 53 20.46 15.49 -9.20
N LEU A 54 19.51 16.42 -9.19
CA LEU A 54 18.85 16.91 -7.99
C LEU A 54 17.77 15.95 -7.48
N ALA A 55 17.07 15.24 -8.35
CA ALA A 55 16.04 14.26 -7.95
C ALA A 55 16.64 13.05 -7.21
N CYS A 56 17.78 12.53 -7.68
CA CYS A 56 18.49 11.43 -7.02
C CYS A 56 19.04 11.86 -5.64
N LEU A 57 19.48 13.12 -5.52
CA LEU A 57 19.90 13.72 -4.24
C LEU A 57 18.70 13.97 -3.29
N TRP A 58 17.53 14.31 -3.81
CA TRP A 58 16.31 14.49 -3.01
C TRP A 58 15.80 13.17 -2.41
N PHE A 59 15.83 12.07 -3.18
CA PHE A 59 15.56 10.71 -2.66
C PHE A 59 16.59 10.24 -1.63
N ARG A 60 17.87 10.62 -1.82
CA ARG A 60 18.93 10.38 -0.82
C ARG A 60 18.76 11.22 0.45
N ALA A 61 18.17 12.42 0.35
CA ALA A 61 17.85 13.28 1.49
C ALA A 61 16.66 12.78 2.32
N ILE A 62 15.69 12.09 1.71
CA ILE A 62 14.56 11.41 2.39
C ILE A 62 14.93 9.99 2.86
N GLY A 63 16.05 9.45 2.37
CA GLY A 63 16.59 8.16 2.78
C GLY A 63 16.02 6.94 2.04
N ALA A 64 15.04 7.08 1.14
CA ALA A 64 14.45 5.97 0.40
C ALA A 64 15.23 5.68 -0.90
N GLY A 65 16.42 5.09 -0.77
CA GLY A 65 17.22 4.66 -1.93
C GLY A 65 16.69 3.37 -2.59
N ILE A 66 17.21 3.05 -3.79
CA ILE A 66 17.00 1.78 -4.52
C ILE A 66 16.98 0.54 -3.58
N PRO A 67 17.94 0.33 -2.68
CA PRO A 67 17.92 -0.84 -1.80
C PRO A 67 16.71 -0.87 -0.85
N LEU A 68 16.30 0.27 -0.28
CA LEU A 68 15.16 0.33 0.63
C LEU A 68 13.83 0.10 -0.10
N SER A 69 13.67 0.63 -1.31
CA SER A 69 12.49 0.39 -2.14
C SER A 69 12.39 -1.09 -2.58
N THR A 70 13.51 -1.72 -2.94
CA THR A 70 13.54 -3.16 -3.26
C THR A 70 13.19 -4.00 -2.03
N SER A 71 13.77 -3.70 -0.87
CA SER A 71 13.46 -4.40 0.38
C SER A 71 11.99 -4.24 0.77
N ALA A 72 11.43 -3.03 0.69
CA ALA A 72 10.02 -2.79 0.97
C ALA A 72 9.10 -3.58 0.02
N ALA A 73 9.37 -3.57 -1.29
CA ALA A 73 8.60 -4.32 -2.26
C ALA A 73 8.59 -5.84 -1.95
N LEU A 74 9.77 -6.41 -1.63
CA LEU A 74 9.88 -7.82 -1.24
C LEU A 74 9.12 -8.13 0.05
N LEU A 75 9.27 -7.29 1.09
CA LEU A 75 8.61 -7.49 2.38
C LEU A 75 7.08 -7.39 2.27
N ILE A 76 6.57 -6.41 1.52
CA ILE A 76 5.13 -6.25 1.25
C ILE A 76 4.60 -7.48 0.52
N ASN A 77 5.25 -7.89 -0.57
CA ASN A 77 4.81 -9.05 -1.34
C ASN A 77 4.91 -10.35 -0.52
N LEU A 78 5.95 -10.51 0.29
CA LEU A 78 6.09 -11.64 1.20
C LEU A 78 4.95 -11.70 2.22
N ALA A 79 4.62 -10.57 2.86
CA ALA A 79 3.56 -10.50 3.86
C ALA A 79 2.16 -10.67 3.27
N LEU A 80 1.91 -10.14 2.06
CA LEU A 80 0.57 -10.09 1.46
C LEU A 80 0.26 -11.26 0.53
N SER A 81 1.28 -11.90 -0.07
CA SER A 81 1.06 -12.97 -1.05
C SER A 81 0.33 -14.18 -0.48
N GLN A 82 0.61 -14.57 0.76
CA GLN A 82 -0.11 -15.68 1.41
C GLN A 82 -1.52 -15.28 1.83
N LYS A 83 -1.70 -14.08 2.41
CA LYS A 83 -3.01 -13.61 2.89
C LYS A 83 -4.03 -13.50 1.76
N THR A 84 -3.58 -13.05 0.58
CA THR A 84 -4.43 -12.88 -0.61
C THR A 84 -4.63 -14.17 -1.41
N ARG A 85 -3.97 -15.28 -1.05
CA ARG A 85 -4.05 -16.56 -1.77
C ARG A 85 -4.35 -17.73 -0.83
N PRO A 86 -5.48 -17.70 -0.10
CA PRO A 86 -5.83 -18.75 0.85
C PRO A 86 -5.90 -20.12 0.16
N GLY A 87 -5.31 -21.14 0.78
CA GLY A 87 -5.31 -22.51 0.27
C GLY A 87 -4.36 -22.77 -0.91
N LYS A 88 -3.57 -21.79 -1.35
CA LYS A 88 -2.54 -21.99 -2.37
C LYS A 88 -1.16 -22.17 -1.73
N PHE A 89 -0.35 -23.07 -2.28
CA PHE A 89 1.03 -23.23 -1.85
C PHE A 89 1.85 -21.92 -2.01
N PRO A 90 2.80 -21.62 -1.11
CA PRO A 90 3.69 -20.48 -1.26
C PRO A 90 4.39 -20.46 -2.61
N SER A 91 4.17 -19.38 -3.35
CA SER A 91 4.83 -19.17 -4.63
C SER A 91 6.10 -18.35 -4.39
N PRO A 92 7.25 -18.76 -4.96
CA PRO A 92 8.49 -17.99 -4.87
C PRO A 92 8.41 -16.62 -5.54
N LEU A 93 7.42 -16.40 -6.42
CA LEU A 93 7.19 -15.13 -7.10
C LEU A 93 6.44 -14.11 -6.23
N LEU A 94 5.96 -14.52 -5.05
CA LEU A 94 5.25 -13.66 -4.09
C LEU A 94 4.09 -12.84 -4.69
N PRO A 95 3.19 -13.42 -5.51
CA PRO A 95 2.11 -12.68 -6.13
C PRO A 95 1.06 -12.23 -5.11
N ILE A 96 0.55 -11.00 -5.25
CA ILE A 96 -0.58 -10.46 -4.49
C ILE A 96 -1.82 -10.48 -5.40
N GLU A 97 -2.88 -11.18 -4.99
CA GLU A 97 -4.14 -11.18 -5.74
C GLU A 97 -5.02 -9.99 -5.34
N VAL A 98 -5.20 -9.02 -6.24
CA VAL A 98 -5.93 -7.77 -5.98
C VAL A 98 -7.36 -8.05 -5.50
N LYS A 99 -8.04 -9.03 -6.12
CA LYS A 99 -9.41 -9.43 -5.75
C LYS A 99 -9.58 -9.84 -4.27
N ASN A 100 -8.50 -10.26 -3.62
CA ASN A 100 -8.49 -10.80 -2.26
C ASN A 100 -7.83 -9.84 -1.26
N ILE A 101 -7.50 -8.61 -1.66
CA ILE A 101 -6.72 -7.67 -0.85
C ILE A 101 -7.37 -7.30 0.49
N GLN A 102 -8.69 -7.33 0.58
CA GLN A 102 -9.44 -7.13 1.82
C GLN A 102 -9.01 -8.12 2.92
N ARG A 103 -8.51 -9.31 2.56
CA ARG A 103 -7.98 -10.32 3.49
C ARG A 103 -6.62 -9.94 4.08
N ALA A 104 -5.93 -8.99 3.45
CA ALA A 104 -4.66 -8.46 3.95
C ALA A 104 -4.84 -7.43 5.08
N LYS A 105 -6.06 -6.90 5.26
CA LYS A 105 -6.38 -5.99 6.37
C LYS A 105 -6.09 -6.66 7.72
N HIS A 106 -5.75 -5.83 8.69
CA HIS A 106 -5.40 -6.25 10.04
C HIS A 106 -6.16 -5.41 11.08
N GLY A 107 -6.18 -5.87 12.33
CA GLY A 107 -7.02 -5.26 13.36
C GLY A 107 -6.59 -3.84 13.73
N SER A 108 -5.29 -3.56 13.64
CA SER A 108 -4.69 -2.26 14.02
C SER A 108 -4.86 -1.14 12.98
N ASP A 109 -5.74 -1.32 11.99
CA ASP A 109 -5.98 -0.31 10.97
C ASP A 109 -6.92 0.82 11.45
N THR A 110 -7.09 1.85 10.64
CA THR A 110 -7.91 3.03 10.97
C THR A 110 -9.42 2.80 10.77
N GLY A 111 -9.82 1.69 10.17
CA GLY A 111 -11.20 1.45 9.74
C GLY A 111 -11.66 2.31 8.55
N VAL A 112 -10.78 3.09 7.90
CA VAL A 112 -11.11 3.88 6.70
C VAL A 112 -11.61 3.00 5.56
N TYR A 113 -11.08 1.78 5.47
CA TYR A 113 -11.67 0.73 4.67
C TYR A 113 -12.40 -0.23 5.59
N ASP A 114 -13.64 -0.60 5.28
CA ASP A 114 -14.34 -1.64 6.03
C ASP A 114 -13.78 -3.04 5.70
N SER A 115 -14.30 -4.10 6.36
CA SER A 115 -13.84 -5.48 6.16
C SER A 115 -14.01 -5.99 4.72
N GLN A 116 -14.87 -5.34 3.92
CA GLN A 116 -15.10 -5.65 2.51
C GLN A 116 -14.23 -4.77 1.60
N GLY A 117 -13.47 -3.81 2.12
CA GLY A 117 -12.64 -2.89 1.34
C GLY A 117 -13.37 -1.65 0.83
N ARG A 118 -14.59 -1.37 1.30
CA ARG A 118 -15.34 -0.15 0.96
C ARG A 118 -14.83 1.03 1.77
N PHE A 119 -14.85 2.22 1.18
CA PHE A 119 -14.40 3.43 1.85
C PHE A 119 -15.46 3.96 2.83
N VAL A 120 -15.04 4.26 4.06
CA VAL A 120 -15.87 4.79 5.14
C VAL A 120 -15.43 6.23 5.43
N SER A 121 -16.10 7.20 4.80
CA SER A 121 -15.72 8.62 4.88
C SER A 121 -15.69 9.16 6.32
N SER A 122 -16.63 8.76 7.18
CA SER A 122 -16.64 9.20 8.58
C SER A 122 -15.39 8.78 9.35
N LYS A 123 -14.84 7.59 9.06
CA LYS A 123 -13.59 7.11 9.67
C LYS A 123 -12.36 7.88 9.17
N PHE A 124 -12.41 8.38 7.95
CA PHE A 124 -11.37 9.25 7.42
C PHE A 124 -11.37 10.61 8.13
N GLU A 125 -12.53 11.24 8.27
CA GLU A 125 -12.65 12.52 9.01
C GLU A 125 -12.30 12.37 10.51
N GLU A 126 -12.59 11.21 11.08
CA GLU A 126 -12.22 10.88 12.47
C GLU A 126 -10.70 10.93 12.71
N ILE A 127 -9.88 10.61 11.71
CA ILE A 127 -8.41 10.70 11.82
C ILE A 127 -7.99 12.13 12.12
N PHE A 128 -8.45 13.08 11.30
CA PHE A 128 -8.03 14.48 11.42
C PHE A 128 -8.64 15.14 12.65
N SER A 129 -9.93 14.92 12.89
CA SER A 129 -10.60 15.48 14.07
C SER A 129 -10.01 15.00 15.41
N LYS A 130 -9.45 13.79 15.47
CA LYS A 130 -8.83 13.26 16.71
C LYS A 130 -7.34 13.56 16.85
N HIS A 131 -6.59 13.50 15.74
CA HIS A 131 -5.12 13.46 15.80
C HIS A 131 -4.45 14.71 15.22
N ALA A 132 -5.12 15.49 14.38
CA ALA A 132 -4.53 16.63 13.69
C ALA A 132 -4.60 17.91 14.54
N ARG A 133 -3.74 18.00 15.57
CA ARG A 133 -3.72 19.11 16.53
C ARG A 133 -2.95 20.32 16.02
N THR A 134 -1.94 20.07 15.19
CA THR A 134 -1.03 21.10 14.67
C THR A 134 -1.57 21.74 13.40
N HIS A 135 -2.03 20.93 12.45
CA HIS A 135 -2.61 21.39 11.17
C HIS A 135 -3.94 20.67 10.94
N PRO A 136 -5.04 21.36 10.60
CA PRO A 136 -6.36 20.74 10.52
C PRO A 136 -6.48 19.65 9.43
N ASN A 137 -5.59 19.67 8.44
CA ASN A 137 -5.62 18.80 7.27
C ASN A 137 -4.33 17.97 7.09
N ALA A 138 -3.48 17.87 8.11
CA ALA A 138 -2.25 17.07 8.05
C ALA A 138 -1.83 16.58 9.44
N LEU A 139 -1.14 15.42 9.48
CA LEU A 139 -0.54 14.89 10.70
C LEU A 139 0.97 15.11 10.68
N THR A 140 1.51 15.63 11.77
CA THR A 140 2.94 15.57 12.06
C THR A 140 3.36 14.11 12.31
N SER A 141 4.67 13.84 12.28
CA SER A 141 5.20 12.51 12.57
C SER A 141 4.85 12.02 13.98
N ASP A 142 4.81 12.92 14.96
CA ASP A 142 4.43 12.59 16.33
C ASP A 142 2.94 12.28 16.47
N GLU A 143 2.07 13.08 15.85
CA GLU A 143 0.62 12.83 15.81
C GLU A 143 0.29 11.54 15.05
N LEU A 144 0.98 11.26 13.94
CA LEU A 144 0.86 10.00 13.22
C LEU A 144 1.29 8.82 14.09
N ARG A 145 2.42 8.94 14.80
CA ARG A 145 2.90 7.90 15.72
C ARG A 145 1.95 7.68 16.89
N GLU A 146 1.34 8.74 17.41
CA GLU A 146 0.30 8.66 18.44
C GLU A 146 -0.92 7.90 17.90
N MET A 147 -1.41 8.26 16.71
CA MET A 147 -2.52 7.56 16.05
C MET A 147 -2.23 6.06 15.87
N LEU A 148 -1.05 5.70 15.36
CA LEU A 148 -0.64 4.30 15.18
C LEU A 148 -0.60 3.53 16.50
N ARG A 149 -0.19 4.19 17.61
CA ARG A 149 -0.22 3.58 18.94
C ARG A 149 -1.65 3.42 19.48
N ALA A 150 -2.51 4.41 19.26
CA ALA A 150 -3.90 4.39 19.71
C ALA A 150 -4.73 3.30 19.01
N ASN A 151 -4.46 3.03 17.73
CA ASN A 151 -5.17 2.01 16.96
C ASN A 151 -4.63 0.58 17.16
N ARG A 152 -3.55 0.40 17.92
CA ARG A 152 -2.91 -0.91 18.06
C ARG A 152 -3.80 -1.91 18.78
N VAL A 153 -4.05 -3.06 18.15
CA VAL A 153 -4.76 -4.19 18.75
C VAL A 153 -3.75 -5.18 19.36
N PRO A 154 -3.93 -5.64 20.61
CA PRO A 154 -3.06 -6.64 21.20
C PRO A 154 -2.96 -7.91 20.35
N LYS A 155 -1.76 -8.46 20.21
CA LYS A 155 -1.43 -9.67 19.43
C LYS A 155 -1.56 -9.54 17.91
N ASP A 156 -1.77 -8.34 17.37
CA ASP A 156 -1.74 -8.05 15.93
C ASP A 156 -0.31 -7.69 15.45
N TYR A 157 0.64 -8.60 15.61
CA TYR A 157 2.06 -8.33 15.31
C TYR A 157 2.36 -8.07 13.83
N LEU A 158 1.53 -8.57 12.92
CA LEU A 158 1.68 -8.37 11.47
C LEU A 158 0.97 -7.11 10.97
N GLY A 159 0.25 -6.42 11.85
CA GLY A 159 -0.41 -5.14 11.60
C GLY A 159 0.34 -3.93 12.16
N TRP A 160 1.56 -4.14 12.65
CA TRP A 160 2.44 -3.12 13.22
C TRP A 160 3.83 -3.16 12.61
#